data_AF-T0PHE8-F1
#
_entry.id   AF-T0PHE8-F1
#
_cell.length_a   1.000
_cell.length_b   1.000
_cell.length_c   1.000
_cell.angle_alpha   90.00
_cell.angle_beta   90.00
_cell.angle_gamma   90.00
#
_symmetry.space_group_name_H-M   'P 1'
#
loop_
_entity.id
_entity.type
_entity.pdbx_description
1 polymer ?
#
loop_
_entity_poly.entity_id
_entity_poly.type
_entity_poly.pdbx_seq_one_letter_code
_entity_poly.pdbx_strand_id
1 'polypeptide(L)'
;MLDPQGPDCGNTLTTGAKKSIPSDGTMTWQNPDTGEGFVPSHTGPCEVWLDDKRVFQNDDCATNFPAKPAAHLPIDYSSCSGDGCMLRFYWLALHEPMWQVYKNCVPLEGNGEKPSPTDAPT
;
A
#
# COMPACT_ATOMS: atom_id res chain seq x y z
N MET A 1 4.39 -14.04 -10.81
CA MET A 1 4.41 -12.58 -11.06
C MET A 1 3.02 -12.23 -11.57
N LEU A 2 2.28 -11.39 -10.84
CA LEU A 2 0.85 -11.15 -11.06
C LEU A 2 0.58 -10.08 -12.13
N ASP A 3 1.62 -9.44 -12.65
CA ASP A 3 1.58 -8.34 -13.61
C ASP A 3 0.72 -8.64 -14.85
N PRO A 4 0.69 -9.86 -15.42
CA PRO A 4 -0.21 -10.15 -16.54
C PRO A 4 -1.70 -10.31 -16.14
N GLN A 5 -2.04 -10.29 -14.85
CA GLN A 5 -3.40 -10.55 -14.33
C GLN A 5 -4.09 -9.25 -13.92
N GLY A 6 -4.78 -8.61 -14.84
CA GLY A 6 -5.47 -7.35 -14.61
C GLY A 6 -4.51 -6.15 -14.47
N PRO A 7 -5.02 -4.93 -14.26
CA PRO A 7 -4.18 -3.74 -14.13
C PRO A 7 -3.21 -3.84 -12.95
N ASP A 8 -1.98 -3.35 -13.14
CA ASP A 8 -0.93 -3.37 -12.11
C ASP A 8 -1.35 -2.71 -10.80
N CYS A 9 -2.17 -1.66 -10.92
CA CYS A 9 -2.61 -0.81 -9.82
C CYS A 9 -4.12 -0.89 -9.56
N GLY A 10 -4.78 -1.96 -10.01
CA GLY A 10 -6.23 -2.12 -9.87
C GLY A 10 -6.97 -0.91 -10.46
N ASN A 11 -7.80 -0.26 -9.64
CA ASN A 11 -8.56 0.95 -10.00
C ASN A 11 -7.90 2.26 -9.51
N THR A 12 -6.68 2.20 -8.97
CA THR A 12 -5.99 3.39 -8.44
C THR A 12 -5.33 4.21 -9.54
N LEU A 13 -5.27 5.53 -9.34
CA LEU A 13 -4.61 6.46 -10.27
C LEU A 13 -3.13 6.62 -9.89
N THR A 14 -2.23 6.12 -10.73
CA THR A 14 -0.77 6.25 -10.56
C THR A 14 -0.27 7.68 -10.78
N THR A 15 -1.05 8.51 -11.46
CA THR A 15 -0.77 9.93 -11.72
C THR A 15 -1.58 10.86 -10.82
N GLY A 16 -2.26 10.32 -9.80
CA GLY A 16 -2.98 11.11 -8.82
C GLY A 16 -2.07 11.97 -7.94
N ALA A 17 -2.68 12.83 -7.11
CA ALA A 17 -1.95 13.61 -6.12
C ALA A 17 -1.17 12.69 -5.17
N LYS A 18 0.12 13.00 -4.96
CA LYS A 18 0.97 12.27 -4.02
C LYS A 18 0.43 12.38 -2.59
N LYS A 19 0.61 11.33 -1.81
CA LYS A 19 0.25 11.26 -0.38
C LYS A 19 1.50 11.36 0.47
N SER A 20 1.44 12.12 1.56
CA SER A 20 2.52 12.17 2.54
C SER A 20 2.73 10.80 3.19
N ILE A 21 3.97 10.44 3.47
CA ILE A 21 4.31 9.21 4.20
C ILE A 21 3.79 9.32 5.65
N PRO A 22 3.04 8.32 6.16
CA PRO A 22 2.54 8.34 7.54
C PRO A 22 3.68 8.40 8.56
N SER A 23 3.56 9.30 9.54
CA SER A 23 4.60 9.51 10.56
C SER A 23 4.74 8.35 11.56
N ASP A 24 3.72 7.48 11.64
CA ASP A 24 3.76 6.26 12.45
C ASP A 24 4.39 5.07 11.70
N GLY A 25 4.79 5.26 10.44
CA GLY A 25 5.40 4.23 9.62
C GLY A 25 4.45 3.10 9.21
N THR A 26 3.13 3.32 9.28
CA THR A 26 2.15 2.29 8.93
C THR A 26 1.43 2.56 7.62
N MET A 27 1.19 1.49 6.84
CA MET A 27 0.20 1.50 5.78
C MET A 27 -1.12 0.95 6.32
N THR A 28 -2.20 1.68 6.07
CA THR A 28 -3.55 1.23 6.45
C THR A 28 -4.22 0.51 5.29
N TRP A 29 -4.67 -0.71 5.53
CA TRP A 29 -5.63 -1.42 4.68
C TRP A 29 -7.01 -1.38 5.33
N GLN A 30 -7.99 -0.85 4.61
CA GLN A 30 -9.37 -0.78 5.06
C GLN A 30 -10.32 -0.85 3.86
N ASN A 31 -11.32 -1.72 3.96
CA ASN A 31 -12.49 -1.70 3.09
C ASN A 31 -13.35 -0.46 3.45
N PRO A 32 -13.55 0.47 2.50
CA PRO A 32 -14.27 1.71 2.78
C PRO A 32 -15.77 1.50 3.04
N ASP A 33 -16.36 0.40 2.54
CA ASP A 33 -17.79 0.12 2.68
C ASP A 33 -18.12 -0.49 4.05
N THR A 34 -17.24 -1.35 4.56
CA THR A 34 -17.46 -2.08 5.83
C THR A 34 -16.66 -1.51 7.01
N GLY A 35 -15.63 -0.70 6.74
CA GLY A 35 -14.71 -0.21 7.76
C GLY A 35 -13.87 -1.33 8.38
N GLU A 36 -13.58 -2.39 7.63
CA GLU A 36 -12.82 -3.56 8.09
C GLU A 36 -11.47 -3.63 7.37
N GLY A 37 -10.43 -4.11 8.07
CA GLY A 37 -9.14 -4.47 7.48
C GLY A 37 -9.20 -5.78 6.70
N PHE A 38 -8.30 -6.71 6.98
CA PHE A 38 -8.31 -8.01 6.33
C PHE A 38 -9.49 -8.85 6.81
N VAL A 39 -10.32 -9.34 5.88
CA VAL A 39 -11.44 -10.23 6.21
C VAL A 39 -10.87 -11.59 6.66
N PRO A 40 -11.20 -12.12 7.85
CA PRO A 40 -10.54 -13.32 8.40
C PRO A 40 -10.63 -14.58 7.53
N SER A 41 -11.68 -14.71 6.71
CA SER A 41 -11.82 -15.85 5.80
C SER A 41 -10.91 -15.77 4.57
N HIS A 42 -10.30 -14.62 4.30
CA HIS A 42 -9.50 -14.36 3.11
C HIS A 42 -8.01 -14.56 3.41
N THR A 43 -7.68 -15.72 3.98
CA THR A 43 -6.30 -16.05 4.36
C THR A 43 -5.37 -16.08 3.15
N GLY A 44 -4.14 -15.66 3.38
CA GLY A 44 -3.09 -15.67 2.36
C GLY A 44 -2.17 -14.46 2.40
N PRO A 45 -1.14 -14.48 1.54
CA PRO A 45 0.00 -13.58 1.67
C PRO A 45 -0.36 -12.16 1.26
N CYS A 46 0.34 -11.20 1.87
CA CYS A 46 0.37 -9.84 1.39
C CYS A 46 1.78 -9.27 1.35
N GLU A 47 2.00 -8.33 0.42
CA GLU A 47 3.27 -7.67 0.19
C GLU A 47 3.07 -6.17 -0.01
N VAL A 48 4.06 -5.39 0.43
CA VAL A 48 4.17 -3.97 0.08
C VAL A 48 5.52 -3.73 -0.58
N TRP A 49 5.48 -2.98 -1.67
CA TRP A 49 6.63 -2.57 -2.45
C TRP A 49 6.67 -1.05 -2.52
N LEU A 50 7.88 -0.50 -2.47
CA LEU A 50 8.15 0.90 -2.83
C LEU A 50 9.01 0.86 -4.08
N ASP A 51 8.46 1.39 -5.18
CA ASP A 51 9.01 1.22 -6.52
C ASP A 51 9.29 -0.26 -6.81
N ASP A 52 10.57 -0.65 -6.93
CA ASP A 52 11.01 -2.01 -7.25
C ASP A 52 11.53 -2.78 -6.02
N LYS A 53 11.42 -2.21 -4.82
CA LYS A 53 11.89 -2.83 -3.57
C LYS A 53 10.71 -3.31 -2.72
N ARG A 54 10.69 -4.61 -2.41
CA ARG A 54 9.77 -5.15 -1.40
C ARG A 54 10.20 -4.68 -0.01
N VAL A 55 9.31 -4.02 0.70
CA VAL A 55 9.55 -3.44 2.03
C VAL A 55 8.74 -4.11 3.13
N PHE A 56 7.73 -4.90 2.76
CA PHE A 56 6.95 -5.71 3.70
C PHE A 56 6.51 -7.01 3.02
N GLN A 57 6.46 -8.08 3.80
CA GLN A 57 5.85 -9.35 3.41
C GLN A 57 5.33 -10.09 4.64
N ASN A 58 4.18 -10.74 4.50
CA ASN A 58 3.67 -11.71 5.46
C ASN A 58 2.90 -12.82 4.72
N ASP A 59 2.98 -14.07 5.20
CA ASP A 59 2.39 -15.24 4.54
C ASP A 59 0.88 -15.37 4.74
N ASP A 60 0.33 -14.73 5.78
CA ASP A 60 -1.10 -14.72 6.08
C ASP A 60 -1.52 -13.43 6.82
N CYS A 61 -1.83 -12.40 6.05
CA CYS A 61 -2.15 -11.09 6.62
C CYS A 61 -3.51 -11.06 7.33
N ALA A 62 -4.46 -11.89 6.89
CA ALA A 62 -5.78 -11.97 7.51
C ALA A 62 -5.74 -12.58 8.91
N THR A 63 -4.79 -13.48 9.16
CA THR A 63 -4.55 -14.07 10.49
C THR A 63 -3.72 -13.15 11.38
N ASN A 64 -2.69 -12.49 10.82
CA ASN A 64 -1.67 -11.80 11.61
C ASN A 64 -1.99 -10.32 11.90
N PHE A 65 -2.91 -9.70 11.17
CA PHE A 65 -3.29 -8.30 11.36
C PHE A 65 -4.77 -8.15 11.69
N PRO A 66 -5.15 -7.27 12.64
CA PRO A 66 -6.55 -7.11 13.04
C PRO A 66 -7.48 -6.71 11.89
N ALA A 67 -8.62 -7.38 11.80
CA ALA A 67 -9.68 -7.07 10.85
C ALA A 67 -10.48 -5.81 11.22
N LYS A 68 -10.41 -5.33 12.47
CA LYS A 68 -11.14 -4.16 12.96
C LYS A 68 -10.27 -3.33 13.90
N PRO A 69 -10.35 -1.99 13.86
CA PRO A 69 -11.13 -1.15 12.92
C PRO A 69 -10.48 -0.97 11.54
N ALA A 70 -9.21 -1.32 11.38
CA ALA A 70 -8.48 -1.39 10.12
C ALA A 70 -7.23 -2.25 10.34
N ALA A 71 -6.60 -2.71 9.26
CA ALA A 71 -5.31 -3.38 9.35
C ALA A 71 -4.19 -2.35 9.18
N HIS A 72 -3.23 -2.35 10.11
CA HIS A 72 -2.06 -1.49 10.10
C HIS A 72 -0.80 -2.33 9.90
N LEU A 73 -0.13 -2.12 8.77
CA LEU A 73 1.05 -2.87 8.36
C LEU A 73 2.30 -2.01 8.60
N PRO A 74 3.33 -2.49 9.32
CA PRO A 74 4.54 -1.73 9.56
C PRO A 74 5.42 -1.71 8.29
N ILE A 75 5.60 -0.54 7.68
CA ILE A 75 6.30 -0.41 6.41
C ILE A 75 7.62 0.34 6.61
N ASP A 76 8.70 -0.22 6.07
CA ASP A 76 9.98 0.48 5.96
C ASP A 76 9.96 1.43 4.74
N TYR A 77 9.72 2.71 4.99
CA TYR A 77 9.72 3.75 3.96
C TYR A 77 11.11 4.27 3.56
N SER A 78 12.19 3.71 4.10
CA SER A 78 13.56 4.22 3.90
C SER A 78 14.02 4.23 2.44
N SER A 79 13.45 3.39 1.58
CA SER A 79 13.77 3.36 0.15
C SER A 79 12.98 4.35 -0.71
N CYS A 80 11.99 5.05 -0.13
CA CYS A 80 11.29 6.10 -0.86
C CYS A 80 12.22 7.30 -1.04
N SER A 81 12.49 7.66 -2.30
CA SER A 81 13.41 8.74 -2.63
C SER A 81 12.88 10.12 -2.19
N GLY A 82 13.72 11.14 -2.19
CA GLY A 82 13.29 12.53 -1.93
C GLY A 82 12.28 13.06 -2.96
N ASP A 83 12.28 12.52 -4.18
CA ASP A 83 11.32 12.90 -5.24
C ASP A 83 9.98 12.14 -5.10
N GLY A 84 9.86 11.25 -4.12
CA GLY A 84 8.74 10.34 -3.93
C GLY A 84 9.00 8.94 -4.48
N CYS A 85 7.99 8.10 -4.37
CA CYS A 85 7.99 6.71 -4.85
C CYS A 85 6.55 6.25 -5.09
N MET A 86 6.39 5.11 -5.75
CA MET A 86 5.11 4.42 -5.86
C MET A 86 5.03 3.29 -4.83
N LEU A 87 4.10 3.40 -3.87
CA LEU A 87 3.72 2.27 -3.05
C LEU A 87 2.82 1.34 -3.86
N ARG A 88 3.12 0.04 -3.84
CA ARG A 88 2.28 -1.01 -4.41
C ARG A 88 1.96 -2.02 -3.32
N PHE A 89 0.67 -2.34 -3.18
CA PHE A 89 0.17 -3.33 -2.25
C PHE A 89 -0.45 -4.50 -3.00
N TYR A 90 -0.10 -5.70 -2.57
CA TYR A 90 -0.69 -6.95 -3.03
C TYR A 90 -1.23 -7.73 -1.84
N TRP A 91 -2.45 -8.25 -1.95
CA TRP A 91 -2.98 -9.28 -1.05
C TRP A 91 -3.64 -10.37 -1.89
N LEU A 92 -3.28 -11.62 -1.63
CA LEU A 92 -3.83 -12.79 -2.28
C LEU A 92 -4.66 -13.57 -1.27
N ALA A 93 -5.96 -13.58 -1.46
CA ALA A 93 -6.84 -14.45 -0.69
C ALA A 93 -6.91 -15.81 -1.39
N LEU A 94 -6.43 -16.84 -0.70
CA LEU A 94 -6.22 -18.19 -1.23
C LEU A 94 -7.25 -19.21 -0.69
N HIS A 95 -8.32 -18.72 -0.05
CA HIS A 95 -9.35 -19.55 0.58
C HIS A 95 -10.17 -20.39 -0.40
N GLU A 96 -10.07 -20.12 -1.71
CA GLU A 96 -10.71 -20.88 -2.77
C GLU A 96 -9.76 -21.07 -3.98
N PRO A 97 -9.99 -22.06 -4.86
CA PRO A 97 -9.09 -22.34 -6.00
C PRO A 97 -8.95 -21.18 -6.99
N MET A 98 -10.00 -20.36 -7.14
CA MET A 98 -9.95 -19.11 -7.90
C MET A 98 -9.49 -18.00 -6.97
N TRP A 99 -8.19 -17.75 -6.93
CA TRP A 99 -7.63 -16.76 -6.01
C TRP A 99 -8.23 -15.38 -6.24
N GLN A 100 -8.54 -14.69 -5.14
CA GLN A 100 -8.97 -13.30 -5.20
C GLN A 100 -7.75 -12.42 -4.96
N VAL A 101 -7.50 -11.50 -5.89
CA VAL A 101 -6.27 -10.70 -5.93
C VAL A 101 -6.64 -9.24 -5.70
N TYR A 102 -6.11 -8.65 -4.64
CA TYR A 102 -6.25 -7.24 -4.32
C TYR A 102 -4.94 -6.52 -4.64
N LYS A 103 -5.00 -5.58 -5.59
CA LYS A 103 -3.86 -4.76 -6.02
C LYS A 103 -4.22 -3.29 -5.90
N ASN A 104 -3.38 -2.51 -5.23
CA ASN A 104 -3.58 -1.07 -5.11
C ASN A 104 -2.24 -0.35 -5.14
N CYS A 105 -2.22 0.85 -5.69
CA CYS A 105 -1.04 1.70 -5.71
C CYS A 105 -1.35 3.06 -5.07
N VAL A 106 -0.33 3.67 -4.47
CA VAL A 106 -0.39 5.01 -3.91
C VAL A 106 0.87 5.78 -4.31
N PRO A 107 0.76 6.87 -5.08
CA PRO A 107 1.89 7.76 -5.29
C PRO A 107 2.21 8.46 -3.97
N LEU A 108 3.45 8.35 -3.50
CA LEU A 108 3.91 8.94 -2.24
C LEU A 108 4.79 10.16 -2.49
N GLU A 109 4.70 11.13 -1.60
CA GLU A 109 5.70 12.18 -1.44
C GLU A 109 7.00 11.57 -0.93
N GLY A 110 8.13 12.22 -1.22
CA GLY A 110 9.43 11.72 -0.77
C GLY A 110 9.72 12.06 0.68
N ASN A 111 10.74 11.40 1.24
CA ASN A 111 11.24 11.68 2.60
C ASN A 111 12.00 13.03 2.70
N GLY A 112 11.98 13.87 1.66
CA GLY A 112 12.57 15.21 1.66
C GLY A 112 11.67 16.21 2.37
N GLU A 113 12.26 17.11 3.16
CA GLU A 113 11.56 18.23 3.79
C GLU A 113 10.58 18.90 2.82
N LYS A 114 9.42 19.30 3.34
CA LYS A 114 8.43 20.12 2.62
C LYS A 114 9.17 21.16 1.78
N PRO A 115 8.79 21.38 0.51
CA PRO A 115 9.28 22.57 -0.17
C PRO A 115 8.91 23.77 0.70
N SER A 116 9.90 24.54 1.15
CA SER A 116 9.66 25.91 1.60
C SER A 116 8.85 26.61 0.50
N PRO A 117 7.87 27.46 0.85
CA PRO A 117 7.19 28.25 -0.15
C PRO A 117 8.27 29.07 -0.88
N THR A 118 8.52 28.73 -2.15
CA THR A 118 9.39 29.51 -3.01
C THR A 118 8.86 30.93 -3.03
N ASP A 119 9.66 31.87 -2.55
CA ASP A 119 9.39 33.31 -2.61
C ASP A 119 8.99 33.70 -4.04
N ALA A 120 7.81 34.28 -4.18
CA ALA A 120 7.37 34.88 -5.43
C ALA A 120 8.24 36.13 -5.72
N PRO A 121 8.80 36.29 -6.92
CA PRO A 121 9.54 37.51 -7.27
C PRO A 121 8.59 38.71 -7.30
N THR A 122 9.06 39.82 -6.74
CA THR A 122 8.40 41.13 -6.71
C THR A 122 8.45 41.83 -8.07
#